data_AF-A0A6G3WM67-F1
#
_entry.id   AF-A0A6G3WM67-F1
#
_cell.length_a   1.000
_cell.length_b   1.000
_cell.length_c   1.000
_cell.angle_alpha   90.00
_cell.angle_beta   90.00
_cell.angle_gamma   90.00
#
_symmetry.space_group_name_H-M   'P 1'
#
loop_
_entity.id
_entity.type
_entity.pdbx_description
1 polymer ?
#
loop_
_entity_poly.entity_id
_entity_poly.type
_entity_poly.pdbx_seq_one_letter_code
_entity_poly.pdbx_strand_id
1 'polypeptide(L)' 'SKISEVIDYVREVKPRRAIDVHDALLTDLARPIYDNQIGALGGADHGRLAPGGTTEL' A
#
# COMPACT_ATOMS: atom_id res chain seq x y z
N SER A 1 7.03 10.79 -8.06
CA SER A 1 5.61 10.89 -7.64
C SER A 1 5.49 10.28 -6.25
N LYS A 2 4.52 10.65 -5.42
CA LYS A 2 4.43 10.10 -4.05
C LYS A 2 4.30 8.57 -4.01
N ILE A 3 3.67 7.98 -5.04
CA ILE A 3 3.56 6.52 -5.17
C ILE A 3 4.90 5.83 -5.45
N SER A 4 5.78 6.45 -6.24
CA SER A 4 7.07 5.84 -6.55
C SER A 4 7.95 5.73 -5.30
N GLU A 5 7.89 6.72 -4.40
CA GLU A 5 8.56 6.67 -3.10
C GLU A 5 8.08 5.48 -2.24
N VAL A 6 6.77 5.21 -2.23
CA VAL A 6 6.20 4.07 -1.49
C VAL A 6 6.67 2.74 -2.09
N ILE A 7 6.63 2.62 -3.42
CA ILE A 7 7.09 1.42 -4.13
C ILE A 7 8.57 1.15 -3.85
N ASP A 8 9.40 2.19 -3.95
CA ASP A 8 10.84 2.08 -3.70
C ASP A 8 11.12 1.70 -2.24
N TYR A 9 10.36 2.25 -1.29
CA TYR A 9 10.48 1.90 0.13
C TYR A 9 10.12 0.44 0.41
N VAL A 10 9.01 -0.06 -0.15
CA VAL A 10 8.60 -1.48 0.01
C VAL A 10 9.66 -2.41 -0.57
N ARG A 11 10.21 -2.08 -1.75
CA ARG A 11 11.29 -2.85 -2.38
C ARG A 11 12.58 -2.85 -1.56
N GLU A 12 12.92 -1.74 -0.94
CA GLU A 12 14.13 -1.61 -0.13
C GLU A 12 14.01 -2.43 1.17
N VAL A 13 12.87 -2.31 1.86
CA VAL A 13 12.63 -3.00 3.14
C VAL A 13 12.37 -4.50 2.96
N LYS A 14 11.79 -4.90 1.82
CA LYS A 14 11.40 -6.29 1.51
C LYS A 14 10.53 -6.93 2.61
N PRO A 15 9.43 -6.28 3.03
CA PRO A 15 8.58 -6.84 4.07
C PRO A 15 7.82 -8.07 3.54
N ARG A 16 7.34 -8.93 4.45
CA ARG A 16 6.42 -10.01 4.09
C ARG A 16 5.05 -9.46 3.66
N ARG A 17 4.58 -8.41 4.35
CA ARG A 17 3.31 -7.72 4.09
C ARG A 17 3.47 -6.22 4.36
N ALA A 18 2.86 -5.40 3.52
CA ALA A 18 2.77 -3.94 3.65
C ALA A 18 1.29 -3.54 3.84
N ILE A 19 0.99 -2.83 4.93
CA ILE A 19 -0.36 -2.34 5.23
C ILE A 19 -0.36 -0.81 5.22
N ASP A 20 -1.21 -0.21 4.40
CA ASP A 20 -1.36 1.24 4.37
C ASP A 20 -2.09 1.76 5.60
N VAL A 21 -1.47 2.73 6.28
CA VAL A 21 -2.04 3.45 7.43
C VAL A 21 -2.66 4.80 7.04
N HIS A 22 -2.35 5.31 5.84
CA HIS A 22 -2.87 6.56 5.29
C HIS A 22 -3.17 6.42 3.79
N ASP A 23 -4.30 6.97 3.32
CA ASP A 23 -4.78 6.89 1.92
C ASP A 23 -4.44 8.14 1.10
N ALA A 24 -3.61 9.05 1.65
CA ALA A 24 -3.17 10.26 0.96
C ALA A 24 -4.31 11.11 0.35
N LEU A 25 -5.51 11.11 0.97
CA LEU A 25 -6.71 11.81 0.47
C LEU A 25 -7.17 11.33 -0.93
N LEU A 26 -6.79 10.11 -1.34
CA LEU A 26 -7.26 9.54 -2.60
C LEU A 26 -8.79 9.53 -2.63
N THR A 27 -9.37 9.72 -3.81
CA THR A 27 -10.79 9.49 -4.03
C THR A 27 -11.05 8.00 -4.24
N ASP A 28 -12.28 7.54 -4.06
CA ASP A 28 -12.65 6.14 -4.32
C ASP A 28 -12.33 5.69 -5.74
N LEU A 29 -12.30 6.63 -6.68
CA LEU A 29 -11.95 6.38 -8.07
C LEU A 29 -10.46 6.11 -8.28
N ALA A 30 -9.59 6.84 -7.59
CA ALA A 30 -8.14 6.73 -7.76
C ALA A 30 -7.53 5.59 -6.93
N ARG A 31 -8.22 5.19 -5.85
CA ARG A 31 -7.79 4.14 -4.92
C ARG A 31 -7.36 2.83 -5.61
N PRO A 32 -8.18 2.20 -6.48
CA PRO A 32 -7.81 0.90 -7.06
C PRO A 32 -6.55 0.95 -7.93
N ILE A 33 -6.28 2.09 -8.56
CA ILE A 33 -5.07 2.26 -9.40
C ILE A 33 -3.83 2.28 -8.50
N TYR A 34 -3.92 2.96 -7.35
CA TYR A 34 -2.83 3.07 -6.40
C TYR A 34 -2.49 1.73 -5.76
N ASP A 35 -3.52 1.03 -5.26
CA ASP A 35 -3.38 -0.28 -4.61
C ASP A 35 -2.77 -1.31 -5.58
N ASN A 36 -3.27 -1.37 -6.82
CA ASN A 36 -2.73 -2.27 -7.84
C ASN A 36 -1.27 -1.96 -8.17
N GLN A 37 -0.85 -0.69 -8.23
CA GLN A 37 0.53 -0.33 -8.52
C GLN A 37 1.47 -0.73 -7.39
N ILE A 38 1.09 -0.53 -6.12
CA ILE A 38 1.92 -0.94 -4.99
C ILE A 38 2.00 -2.46 -4.88
N GLY A 39 0.87 -3.16 -4.98
CA GLY A 39 0.85 -4.62 -4.94
C GLY A 39 1.66 -5.25 -6.08
N ALA A 40 1.52 -4.73 -7.31
CA ALA A 40 2.23 -5.29 -8.47
C ALA A 40 3.72 -4.94 -8.50
N LEU A 41 4.09 -3.73 -8.08
CA LEU A 41 5.47 -3.23 -8.25
C LEU A 41 6.30 -3.32 -6.97
N GLY A 42 5.68 -3.32 -5.79
CA GLY A 42 6.36 -3.33 -4.49
C GLY A 42 6.98 -4.68 -4.12
N GLY A 43 6.46 -5.79 -4.65
CA GLY A 43 7.01 -7.13 -4.41
C GLY A 43 6.70 -7.70 -3.02
N ALA A 44 5.68 -7.18 -2.34
CA ALA A 44 5.17 -7.67 -1.06
C ALA A 44 3.64 -7.77 -1.10
N ASP A 45 3.06 -8.63 -0.26
CA ASP A 45 1.61 -8.67 -0.04
C ASP A 45 1.16 -7.28 0.45
N HIS A 46 0.36 -6.57 -0.36
CA HIS A 46 -0.08 -5.21 -0.06
C HIS A 46 -1.56 -5.23 0.30
N GLY A 47 -1.89 -4.53 1.37
CA GLY A 47 -3.26 -4.38 1.81
C GLY A 47 -3.47 -3.10 2.61
N ARG A 48 -4.69 -2.97 3.10
CA ARG A 48 -5.14 -1.84 3.90
C ARG A 48 -6.02 -2.34 5.02
N LEU A 49 -5.98 -1.62 6.13
CA LEU A 49 -7.00 -1.70 7.15
C LEU A 49 -7.87 -0.44 7.08
N ALA A 50 -9.18 -0.64 6.99
CA ALA A 50 -10.12 0.45 7.24
C ALA A 50 -9.97 0.93 8.70
N PRO A 51 -10.40 2.17 9.03
CA PRO A 51 -10.42 2.62 10.42
C PRO A 51 -11.13 1.62 11.34
N GLY A 52 -10.46 1.19 12.41
CA GLY A 52 -10.96 0.17 13.34
C GLY A 52 -10.79 -1.29 12.86
N GLY A 53 -10.29 -1.50 11.64
CA GLY A 53 -9.91 -2.81 11.13
C GLY A 53 -8.69 -3.37 11.84
N THR A 54 -8.63 -4.69 11.94
CA THR A 54 -7.53 -5.43 12.58
C THR A 54 -7.08 -6.59 11.69
N THR A 55 -5.87 -7.07 11.93
CA THR A 55 -5.34 -8.28 11.28
C THR A 55 -4.38 -8.97 12.24
N GLU A 56 -4.24 -10.28 12.09
CA GLU A 56 -3.25 -11.08 12.80
C GLU A 56 -1.86 -10.91 12.16
N LEU A 57 -0.82 -11.12 12.95
CA LEU A 57 0.58 -11.02 12.52
C LEU A 57 1.00 -12.25 11.71
#